data_AF-A0A0S2FBR3-F1
#
_entry.id   AF-A0A0S2FBR3-F1
#
_cell.length_a   1.000
_cell.length_b   1.000
_cell.length_c   1.000
_cell.angle_alpha   90.00
_cell.angle_beta   90.00
_cell.angle_gamma   90.00
#
_symmetry.space_group_name_H-M   'P 1'
#
loop_
_entity.id
_entity.type
_entity.pdbx_description
1 polymer ?
#
loop_
_entity_poly.entity_id
_entity_poly.type
_entity_poly.pdbx_seq_one_letter_code
_entity_poly.pdbx_strand_id
1 'polypeptide(L)'
;MKKFGYALGAAMLLAAIAMAPAAMATQDTPKTTKPADLSGLRDFDFLNGHWKTKHRRLKQRFVGSSEWIEFDGSFSQRPLMDGWGNTGDNVFNMPGGTYRGVSLRAYDAHTGQWAVWWLDGRNPGDDLSPPNKGRFEHGLGRFFAKDTMQGKPVLVRVTWSQPSPDAPRWEQAFSIDDGKTWELNWVTDFVRVDTKTAAAD
;
A
#
# COMPACT_ATOMS: atom_id res chain seq x y z
N MET A 1 71.36 -24.09 -3.06
CA MET A 1 71.84 -23.76 -1.69
C MET A 1 72.14 -22.26 -1.60
N LYS A 2 71.79 -21.65 -0.46
CA LYS A 2 71.98 -20.24 0.00
C LYS A 2 71.05 -19.21 -0.65
N LYS A 3 69.93 -18.79 -0.04
CA LYS A 3 69.61 -18.09 1.25
C LYS A 3 69.62 -16.55 1.13
N PHE A 4 68.39 -16.01 1.20
CA PHE A 4 67.88 -14.85 1.96
C PHE A 4 68.43 -13.43 1.73
N GLY A 5 67.48 -12.51 1.59
CA GLY A 5 67.65 -11.08 1.84
C GLY A 5 66.43 -10.25 1.41
N TYR A 6 65.30 -10.38 2.12
CA TYR A 6 64.14 -9.51 1.97
C TYR A 6 64.48 -8.09 2.45
N ALA A 7 64.18 -7.08 1.63
CA ALA A 7 64.02 -5.70 2.09
C ALA A 7 62.55 -5.30 1.89
N LEU A 8 61.91 -5.05 3.04
CA LEU A 8 60.55 -4.55 3.23
C LEU A 8 60.36 -3.19 2.52
N GLY A 9 59.48 -3.15 1.52
CA GLY A 9 58.86 -1.91 1.05
C GLY A 9 57.40 -1.90 1.51
N ALA A 10 57.12 -1.24 2.63
CA ALA A 10 55.76 -1.04 3.11
C ALA A 10 55.02 -0.07 2.16
N ALA A 11 54.20 -0.59 1.26
CA ALA A 11 53.23 0.20 0.52
C ALA A 11 51.92 0.25 1.32
N MET A 12 51.70 1.37 2.03
CA MET A 12 50.38 1.68 2.57
C MET A 12 49.40 1.88 1.41
N LEU A 13 48.43 0.97 1.24
CA LEU A 13 47.24 1.25 0.47
C LEU A 13 46.37 2.25 1.26
N LEU A 14 46.38 3.51 0.86
CA LEU A 14 45.31 4.45 1.20
C LEU A 14 44.05 4.05 0.42
N ALA A 15 43.13 3.35 1.09
CA ALA A 15 41.78 3.16 0.60
C ALA A 15 41.05 4.52 0.67
N ALA A 16 40.90 5.18 -0.47
CA ALA A 16 40.03 6.35 -0.58
C ALA A 16 38.57 5.86 -0.52
N ILE A 17 37.96 5.94 0.67
CA ILE A 17 36.52 5.80 0.82
C ILE A 17 35.90 7.08 0.25
N ALA A 18 35.49 7.04 -1.01
CA ALA A 18 34.62 8.06 -1.57
C ALA A 18 33.25 7.95 -0.90
N MET A 19 33.03 8.69 0.20
CA MET A 19 31.69 8.95 0.69
C MET A 19 30.99 9.81 -0.37
N ALA A 20 30.11 9.20 -1.16
CA ALA A 20 29.16 9.96 -1.94
C ALA A 20 28.30 10.79 -0.97
N PRO A 21 28.08 12.09 -1.21
CA PRO A 21 27.17 12.86 -0.38
C PRO A 21 25.78 12.24 -0.52
N ALA A 22 25.19 11.83 0.60
CA ALA A 22 23.78 11.47 0.65
C ALA A 22 22.99 12.66 0.10
N ALA A 23 22.30 12.47 -1.02
CA ALA A 23 21.39 13.46 -1.55
C ALA A 23 20.26 13.65 -0.54
N MET A 24 20.41 14.62 0.37
CA MET A 24 19.29 15.14 1.12
C MET A 24 18.29 15.69 0.10
N ALA A 25 17.05 15.21 0.15
CA ALA A 25 15.97 15.77 -0.63
C ALA A 25 15.93 17.28 -0.39
N THR A 26 16.23 18.07 -1.41
CA THR A 26 16.18 19.53 -1.37
C THR A 26 14.72 19.93 -1.13
N GLN A 27 14.41 20.42 0.08
CA GLN A 27 13.03 20.73 0.46
C GLN A 27 12.46 21.99 -0.19
N ASP A 28 13.28 22.87 -0.76
CA ASP A 28 12.79 24.17 -1.21
C ASP A 28 13.16 24.47 -2.65
N THR A 29 12.26 24.10 -3.57
CA THR A 29 12.09 24.87 -4.80
C THR A 29 10.60 24.84 -5.17
N PRO A 30 9.84 25.92 -4.98
CA PRO A 30 8.46 25.97 -5.42
C PRO A 30 8.43 25.96 -6.94
N LYS A 31 8.10 24.81 -7.54
CA LYS A 31 7.70 24.77 -8.95
C LYS A 31 6.36 25.46 -9.07
N THR A 32 6.25 26.40 -10.00
CA THR A 32 5.01 27.11 -10.36
C THR A 32 3.87 26.12 -10.47
N THR A 33 2.93 26.25 -9.54
CA THR A 33 1.98 25.21 -9.21
C THR A 33 0.64 25.53 -9.85
N LYS A 34 0.06 24.57 -10.56
CA LYS A 34 -1.39 24.51 -10.78
C LYS A 34 -2.08 24.76 -9.42
N PRO A 35 -3.20 25.49 -9.35
CA PRO A 35 -3.94 25.65 -8.11
C PRO A 35 -4.18 24.28 -7.46
N ALA A 36 -3.98 24.22 -6.13
CA ALA A 36 -4.22 23.01 -5.35
C ALA A 36 -5.67 22.56 -5.58
N ASP A 37 -5.83 21.34 -6.06
CA ASP A 37 -7.12 20.67 -6.09
C ASP A 37 -7.37 20.04 -4.73
N LEU A 38 -8.39 20.49 -4.02
CA LEU A 38 -8.76 20.00 -2.69
C LEU A 38 -10.07 19.24 -2.69
N SER A 39 -10.72 19.06 -3.85
CA SER A 39 -12.08 18.49 -3.89
C SER A 39 -12.12 17.04 -3.42
N GLY A 40 -11.00 16.31 -3.53
CA GLY A 40 -10.86 14.91 -3.09
C GLY A 40 -10.20 14.73 -1.72
N LEU A 41 -9.85 15.80 -1.00
CA LEU A 41 -9.10 15.73 0.27
C LEU A 41 -9.85 14.96 1.37
N ARG A 42 -11.18 14.83 1.25
CA ARG A 42 -12.04 14.14 2.23
C ARG A 42 -12.64 12.84 1.70
N ASP A 43 -12.15 12.37 0.56
CA ASP A 43 -12.70 11.18 -0.13
C ASP A 43 -12.72 9.91 0.73
N PHE A 44 -11.78 9.75 1.66
CA PHE A 44 -11.68 8.57 2.53
C PHE A 44 -12.37 8.72 3.89
N ASP A 45 -13.01 9.85 4.20
CA ASP A 45 -13.57 10.09 5.53
C ASP A 45 -14.66 9.10 5.91
N PHE A 46 -15.35 8.52 4.92
CA PHE A 46 -16.36 7.49 5.15
C PHE A 46 -15.82 6.24 5.87
N LEU A 47 -14.51 5.97 5.78
CA LEU A 47 -13.84 4.83 6.43
C LEU A 47 -13.40 5.12 7.87
N ASN A 48 -13.45 6.36 8.34
CA ASN A 48 -13.00 6.70 9.70
C ASN A 48 -13.80 5.90 10.74
N GLY A 49 -13.11 5.31 11.72
CA GLY A 49 -13.69 4.46 12.76
C GLY A 49 -13.31 2.99 12.67
N HIS A 50 -14.14 2.12 13.23
CA HIS A 50 -13.89 0.69 13.37
C HIS A 50 -14.92 -0.15 12.60
N TRP A 51 -14.45 -1.27 12.06
CA TRP A 51 -15.19 -2.11 11.13
C TRP A 51 -14.92 -3.59 11.39
N LYS A 52 -15.96 -4.40 11.20
CA LYS A 52 -15.80 -5.83 10.90
C LYS A 52 -15.63 -5.98 9.40
N THR A 53 -14.78 -6.90 8.98
CA THR A 53 -14.54 -7.16 7.55
C THR A 53 -14.80 -8.63 7.21
N LYS A 54 -15.38 -8.85 6.03
CA LYS A 54 -15.49 -10.16 5.41
C LYS A 54 -14.71 -10.17 4.11
N HIS A 55 -13.75 -11.07 4.00
CA HIS A 55 -12.86 -11.15 2.85
C HIS A 55 -13.17 -12.38 2.02
N ARG A 56 -13.01 -12.24 0.71
CA ARG A 56 -12.90 -13.35 -0.23
C ARG A 56 -11.67 -13.10 -1.10
N ARG A 57 -10.70 -14.01 -1.09
CA ARG A 57 -9.46 -13.91 -1.87
C ARG A 57 -9.28 -15.14 -2.73
N LEU A 58 -8.88 -14.99 -3.99
CA LEU A 58 -8.57 -16.13 -4.84
C LEU A 58 -7.46 -16.97 -4.20
N LYS A 59 -7.65 -18.30 -4.24
CA LYS A 59 -6.67 -19.27 -3.75
C LYS A 59 -5.40 -19.26 -4.58
N GLN A 60 -5.55 -19.14 -5.90
CA GLN A 60 -4.46 -18.99 -6.85
C GLN A 60 -4.82 -17.90 -7.87
N ARG A 61 -3.82 -17.15 -8.33
CA ARG A 61 -3.98 -16.04 -9.28
C ARG A 61 -3.32 -16.39 -10.61
N PHE A 62 -3.85 -15.88 -11.71
CA PHE A 62 -3.33 -16.08 -13.07
C PHE A 62 -3.30 -17.52 -13.57
N VAL A 63 -4.13 -18.38 -12.99
CA VAL A 63 -4.29 -19.78 -13.41
C VAL A 63 -5.74 -20.08 -13.84
N GLY A 64 -6.56 -19.04 -14.01
CA GLY A 64 -8.00 -19.20 -14.28
C GLY A 64 -8.76 -19.80 -13.10
N SER A 65 -8.29 -19.60 -11.87
CA SER A 65 -8.93 -20.14 -10.68
C SER A 65 -10.26 -19.43 -10.41
N SER A 66 -11.27 -20.22 -10.06
CA SER A 66 -12.54 -19.73 -9.49
C SER A 66 -12.70 -20.12 -8.01
N GLU A 67 -11.64 -20.65 -7.39
CA GLU A 67 -11.66 -21.05 -5.98
C GLU A 67 -11.31 -19.86 -5.06
N TRP A 68 -12.24 -19.55 -4.15
CA TRP A 68 -12.10 -18.46 -3.19
C TRP A 68 -11.83 -19.01 -1.79
N ILE A 69 -10.93 -18.34 -1.07
CA ILE A 69 -10.75 -18.49 0.37
C ILE A 69 -11.50 -17.34 1.04
N GLU A 70 -12.41 -17.68 1.95
CA GLU A 70 -13.16 -16.72 2.74
C GLU A 70 -12.62 -16.66 4.16
N PHE A 71 -12.60 -15.45 4.74
CA PHE A 71 -12.13 -15.23 6.10
C PHE A 71 -12.61 -13.88 6.64
N ASP A 72 -12.74 -13.79 7.95
CA ASP A 72 -13.13 -12.57 8.63
C ASP A 72 -11.92 -11.73 9.04
N GLY A 73 -12.19 -10.49 9.45
CA GLY A 73 -11.18 -9.59 9.97
C GLY A 73 -11.77 -8.42 10.72
N SER A 74 -10.88 -7.49 11.07
CA SER A 74 -11.26 -6.16 11.51
C SER A 74 -10.42 -5.10 10.80
N PHE A 75 -11.00 -3.93 10.68
CA PHE A 75 -10.33 -2.77 10.11
C PHE A 75 -10.61 -1.55 10.98
N SER A 76 -9.61 -0.70 11.17
CA SER A 76 -9.82 0.62 11.74
C SER A 76 -9.05 1.67 10.98
N GLN A 77 -9.65 2.83 10.78
CA GLN A 77 -9.01 3.97 10.14
C GLN A 77 -9.09 5.21 11.00
N ARG A 78 -8.01 5.99 10.97
CA ARG A 78 -7.98 7.35 11.52
C ARG A 78 -7.32 8.34 10.55
N PRO A 79 -7.73 9.61 10.54
CA PRO A 79 -7.05 10.64 9.80
C PRO A 79 -5.65 10.91 10.38
N LEU A 80 -4.78 11.45 9.53
CA LEU A 80 -3.44 11.93 9.82
C LEU A 80 -3.27 13.32 9.21
N MET A 81 -2.31 14.09 9.73
CA MET A 81 -1.90 15.36 9.11
C MET A 81 -3.09 16.28 8.81
N ASP A 82 -4.03 16.43 9.74
CA ASP A 82 -5.25 17.25 9.57
C ASP A 82 -6.14 16.88 8.35
N GLY A 83 -6.11 15.60 7.95
CA GLY A 83 -6.88 15.07 6.82
C GLY A 83 -6.09 14.94 5.53
N TRP A 84 -4.84 15.45 5.47
CA TRP A 84 -3.95 15.24 4.32
C TRP A 84 -3.47 13.81 4.16
N GLY A 85 -3.65 12.99 5.21
CA GLY A 85 -3.41 11.56 5.16
C GLY A 85 -4.38 10.78 6.02
N ASN A 86 -4.31 9.47 5.93
CA ASN A 86 -4.94 8.57 6.88
C ASN A 86 -4.15 7.25 6.96
N THR A 87 -4.40 6.51 8.02
CA THR A 87 -3.86 5.15 8.19
C THR A 87 -4.99 4.19 8.51
N GLY A 88 -4.97 3.03 7.85
CA GLY A 88 -5.87 1.93 8.11
C GLY A 88 -5.13 0.72 8.66
N ASP A 89 -5.46 0.27 9.86
CA ASP A 89 -4.96 -0.95 10.52
C ASP A 89 -5.90 -2.13 10.21
N ASN A 90 -5.36 -3.20 9.66
CA ASN A 90 -6.10 -4.39 9.23
C ASN A 90 -5.66 -5.62 10.02
N VAL A 91 -6.63 -6.42 10.44
CA VAL A 91 -6.44 -7.76 10.98
C VAL A 91 -7.14 -8.76 10.07
N PHE A 92 -6.43 -9.79 9.64
CA PHE A 92 -6.95 -10.83 8.76
C PHE A 92 -6.88 -12.19 9.46
N ASN A 93 -8.03 -12.79 9.72
CA ASN A 93 -8.14 -14.09 10.39
C ASN A 93 -8.13 -15.23 9.36
N MET A 94 -7.05 -15.34 8.59
CA MET A 94 -6.91 -16.36 7.54
C MET A 94 -6.94 -17.79 8.11
N PRO A 95 -7.36 -18.78 7.30
CA PRO A 95 -7.06 -20.18 7.58
C PRO A 95 -5.54 -20.36 7.69
N GLY A 96 -5.09 -20.90 8.83
CA GLY A 96 -3.66 -21.11 9.12
C GLY A 96 -2.98 -20.01 9.94
N GLY A 97 -3.67 -18.91 10.25
CA GLY A 97 -3.17 -17.94 11.22
C GLY A 97 -3.64 -16.51 10.96
N THR A 98 -3.57 -15.69 12.01
CA THR A 98 -3.87 -14.26 11.91
C THR A 98 -2.62 -13.50 11.45
N TYR A 99 -2.79 -12.58 10.51
CA TYR A 99 -1.76 -11.58 10.21
C TYR A 99 -2.37 -10.18 10.14
N ARG A 100 -1.49 -9.18 10.13
CA ARG A 100 -1.87 -7.77 10.16
C ARG A 100 -1.21 -7.02 9.01
N GLY A 101 -1.79 -5.89 8.65
CA GLY A 101 -1.19 -4.98 7.68
C GLY A 101 -1.75 -3.58 7.77
N VAL A 102 -0.94 -2.62 7.31
CA VAL A 102 -1.27 -1.21 7.41
C VAL A 102 -1.35 -0.60 6.01
N SER A 103 -2.42 0.15 5.78
CA SER A 103 -2.52 1.05 4.63
C SER A 103 -2.18 2.47 5.07
N LEU A 104 -1.22 3.10 4.41
CA LEU A 104 -0.92 4.53 4.57
C LEU A 104 -1.42 5.26 3.33
N ARG A 105 -2.16 6.35 3.50
CA ARG A 105 -2.68 7.16 2.40
C ARG A 105 -2.29 8.61 2.58
N ALA A 106 -1.92 9.27 1.49
CA ALA A 106 -1.65 10.70 1.45
C ALA A 106 -2.26 11.33 0.20
N TYR A 107 -2.81 12.54 0.35
CA TYR A 107 -3.40 13.30 -0.73
C TYR A 107 -2.39 14.25 -1.35
N ASP A 108 -2.28 14.23 -2.68
CA ASP A 108 -1.48 15.15 -3.46
C ASP A 108 -2.39 16.15 -4.18
N ALA A 109 -2.47 17.36 -3.63
CA ALA A 109 -3.31 18.43 -4.18
C ALA A 109 -2.79 18.97 -5.51
N HIS A 110 -1.55 18.67 -5.92
CA HIS A 110 -1.06 19.06 -7.25
C HIS A 110 -1.66 18.19 -8.35
N THR A 111 -1.84 16.90 -8.06
CA THR A 111 -2.43 15.93 -8.99
C THR A 111 -3.92 15.69 -8.76
N GLY A 112 -4.45 16.09 -7.61
CA GLY A 112 -5.83 15.80 -7.19
C GLY A 112 -6.03 14.31 -6.91
N GLN A 113 -4.98 13.60 -6.49
CA GLN A 113 -4.98 12.14 -6.31
C GLN A 113 -4.53 11.75 -4.91
N TRP A 114 -5.03 10.62 -4.44
CA TRP A 114 -4.44 9.91 -3.33
C TRP A 114 -3.37 8.93 -3.82
N ALA A 115 -2.31 8.81 -3.04
CA ALA A 115 -1.37 7.71 -3.08
C ALA A 115 -1.63 6.78 -1.87
N VAL A 116 -1.63 5.48 -2.11
CA VAL A 116 -1.93 4.44 -1.11
C VAL A 116 -0.80 3.42 -1.08
N TRP A 117 -0.09 3.34 0.04
CA TRP A 117 0.95 2.36 0.32
C TRP A 117 0.42 1.25 1.22
N TRP A 118 1.00 0.06 1.07
CA TRP A 118 0.69 -1.11 1.87
C TRP A 118 1.95 -1.61 2.59
N LEU A 119 1.83 -1.81 3.90
CA LEU A 119 2.83 -2.49 4.72
C LEU A 119 2.27 -3.85 5.15
N ASP A 120 2.94 -4.92 4.74
CA ASP A 120 2.57 -6.28 5.12
C ASP A 120 3.27 -6.69 6.43
N GLY A 121 2.51 -6.90 7.49
CA GLY A 121 3.06 -7.25 8.80
C GLY A 121 3.76 -8.62 8.84
N ARG A 122 3.63 -9.43 7.79
CA ARG A 122 4.39 -10.69 7.65
C ARG A 122 5.85 -10.44 7.25
N ASN A 123 6.12 -9.34 6.55
CA ASN A 123 7.44 -8.97 6.05
C ASN A 123 7.74 -7.48 6.37
N PRO A 124 7.87 -7.10 7.66
CA PRO A 124 7.97 -5.70 8.07
C PRO A 124 9.27 -4.99 7.64
N GLY A 125 10.28 -5.74 7.20
CA GLY A 125 11.56 -5.22 6.73
C GLY A 125 11.68 -5.08 5.21
N ASP A 126 10.65 -5.48 4.45
CA ASP A 126 10.62 -5.32 3.00
C ASP A 126 10.32 -3.85 2.63
N ASP A 127 10.77 -3.44 1.45
CA ASP A 127 10.41 -2.13 0.90
C ASP A 127 8.89 -2.05 0.66
N LEU A 128 8.31 -0.86 0.87
CA LEU A 128 6.92 -0.60 0.50
C LEU A 128 6.78 -0.69 -1.02
N SER A 129 5.82 -1.49 -1.50
CA SER A 129 5.46 -1.54 -2.91
C SER A 129 5.10 -0.13 -3.44
N PRO A 130 5.27 0.11 -4.77
CA PRO A 130 4.81 1.35 -5.40
C PRO A 130 3.36 1.67 -5.03
N PRO A 131 3.03 2.94 -4.69
CA PRO A 131 1.69 3.26 -4.22
C PRO A 131 0.66 3.10 -5.33
N ASN A 132 -0.52 2.63 -4.95
CA ASN A 132 -1.70 2.75 -5.78
C ASN A 132 -2.12 4.23 -5.81
N LYS A 133 -2.17 4.82 -7.00
CA LYS A 133 -2.54 6.23 -7.20
C LYS A 133 -3.87 6.36 -7.91
N GLY A 134 -4.70 7.30 -7.47
CA GLY A 134 -6.04 7.46 -8.01
C GLY A 134 -6.88 8.47 -7.26
N ARG A 135 -8.17 8.50 -7.56
CA ARG A 135 -9.15 9.42 -6.96
C ARG A 135 -10.53 8.79 -6.97
N PHE A 136 -11.47 9.42 -6.27
CA PHE A 136 -12.88 9.10 -6.39
C PHE A 136 -13.53 9.91 -7.51
N GLU A 137 -14.40 9.24 -8.27
CA GLU A 137 -15.26 9.86 -9.27
C GLU A 137 -16.64 9.25 -9.14
N HIS A 138 -17.66 10.08 -8.94
CA HIS A 138 -19.07 9.64 -8.79
C HIS A 138 -19.25 8.53 -7.72
N GLY A 139 -18.56 8.67 -6.58
CA GLY A 139 -18.63 7.71 -5.47
C GLY A 139 -17.80 6.42 -5.67
N LEU A 140 -17.06 6.31 -6.77
CA LEU A 140 -16.19 5.17 -7.06
C LEU A 140 -14.72 5.57 -7.04
N GLY A 141 -13.98 5.06 -6.06
CA GLY A 141 -12.54 5.25 -5.95
C GLY A 141 -11.82 4.23 -6.81
N ARG A 142 -10.99 4.66 -7.76
CA ARG A 142 -10.15 3.75 -8.56
C ARG A 142 -8.70 4.15 -8.47
N PHE A 143 -7.86 3.21 -8.06
CA PHE A 143 -6.43 3.41 -7.81
C PHE A 143 -5.62 2.36 -8.56
N PHE A 144 -4.48 2.77 -9.09
CA PHE A 144 -3.66 1.92 -9.94
C PHE A 144 -2.19 1.97 -9.52
N ALA A 145 -1.52 0.82 -9.60
CA ALA A 145 -0.08 0.72 -9.46
C ALA A 145 0.50 -0.20 -10.54
N LYS A 146 1.77 0.03 -10.87
CA LYS A 146 2.63 -0.95 -11.56
C LYS A 146 3.43 -1.66 -10.49
N ASP A 147 3.33 -2.98 -10.44
CA ASP A 147 4.03 -3.82 -9.48
C ASP A 147 4.67 -5.02 -10.18
N THR A 148 5.34 -5.88 -9.42
CA THR A 148 5.95 -7.12 -9.90
C THR A 148 5.48 -8.29 -9.04
N MET A 149 4.95 -9.34 -9.66
CA MET A 149 4.60 -10.58 -8.98
C MET A 149 5.42 -11.74 -9.55
N GLN A 150 6.19 -12.43 -8.71
CA GLN A 150 7.09 -13.52 -9.13
C GLN A 150 8.02 -13.11 -10.28
N GLY A 151 8.56 -11.88 -10.23
CA GLY A 151 9.45 -11.33 -11.26
C GLY A 151 8.75 -10.88 -12.55
N LYS A 152 7.42 -10.98 -12.65
CA LYS A 152 6.66 -10.54 -13.83
C LYS A 152 5.92 -9.22 -13.55
N PRO A 153 5.95 -8.25 -14.48
CA PRO A 153 5.16 -7.03 -14.36
C PRO A 153 3.67 -7.35 -14.23
N VAL A 154 3.00 -6.62 -13.33
CA VAL A 154 1.56 -6.71 -13.12
C VAL A 154 1.00 -5.30 -12.90
N LEU A 155 -0.16 -5.01 -13.50
CA LEU A 155 -0.95 -3.84 -13.10
C LEU A 155 -1.88 -4.23 -11.97
N VAL A 156 -1.87 -3.44 -10.91
CA VAL A 156 -2.79 -3.55 -9.80
C VAL A 156 -3.87 -2.48 -9.94
N ARG A 157 -5.13 -2.87 -9.75
CA ARG A 157 -6.25 -1.95 -9.59
C ARG A 157 -6.93 -2.23 -8.27
N VAL A 158 -7.08 -1.18 -7.48
CA VAL A 158 -7.91 -1.14 -6.30
C VAL A 158 -9.16 -0.32 -6.59
N THR A 159 -10.32 -0.85 -6.23
CA THR A 159 -11.60 -0.15 -6.33
C THR A 159 -12.22 -0.03 -4.94
N TRP A 160 -12.66 1.18 -4.59
CA TRP A 160 -13.54 1.45 -3.46
C TRP A 160 -14.91 1.84 -3.97
N SER A 161 -15.95 1.23 -3.41
CA SER A 161 -17.35 1.58 -3.66
C SER A 161 -18.13 1.60 -2.35
N GLN A 162 -19.32 2.21 -2.37
CA GLN A 162 -20.22 2.25 -1.23
C GLN A 162 -21.63 1.84 -1.67
N PRO A 163 -21.92 0.53 -1.78
CA PRO A 163 -23.22 0.02 -2.22
C PRO A 163 -24.40 0.46 -1.34
N SER A 164 -24.15 0.75 -0.06
CA SER A 164 -25.12 1.39 0.85
C SER A 164 -24.40 2.23 1.91
N PRO A 165 -25.11 3.13 2.62
CA PRO A 165 -24.56 3.79 3.80
C PRO A 165 -23.93 2.76 4.76
N ASP A 166 -22.75 3.08 5.29
CA ASP A 166 -22.01 2.23 6.24
C ASP A 166 -21.68 0.79 5.81
N ALA A 167 -21.73 0.51 4.50
CA ALA A 167 -21.25 -0.76 3.94
C ALA A 167 -20.32 -0.51 2.74
N PRO A 168 -19.12 0.07 2.96
CA PRO A 168 -18.17 0.19 1.88
C PRO A 168 -17.66 -1.18 1.44
N ARG A 169 -17.21 -1.26 0.19
CA ARG A 169 -16.59 -2.43 -0.41
C ARG A 169 -15.25 -2.05 -1.04
N TRP A 170 -14.25 -2.87 -0.79
CA TRP A 170 -12.93 -2.79 -1.40
C TRP A 170 -12.70 -3.99 -2.31
N GLU A 171 -12.14 -3.77 -3.48
CA GLU A 171 -11.82 -4.81 -4.45
C GLU A 171 -10.41 -4.61 -5.01
N GLN A 172 -9.71 -5.71 -5.25
CA GLN A 172 -8.44 -5.75 -5.96
C GLN A 172 -8.53 -6.64 -7.18
N ALA A 173 -8.07 -6.11 -8.30
CA ALA A 173 -7.89 -6.85 -9.53
C ALA A 173 -6.48 -6.69 -10.07
N PHE A 174 -5.99 -7.72 -10.74
CA PHE A 174 -4.68 -7.70 -11.40
C PHE A 174 -4.83 -7.85 -12.91
N SER A 175 -3.89 -7.27 -13.66
CA SER A 175 -3.79 -7.42 -15.10
C SER A 175 -2.33 -7.71 -15.50
N ILE A 176 -2.17 -8.63 -16.46
CA ILE A 176 -0.88 -9.04 -17.04
C ILE A 176 -0.80 -8.72 -18.54
N ASP A 177 -1.79 -8.00 -19.08
CA ASP A 177 -1.96 -7.68 -20.50
C ASP A 177 -2.17 -6.17 -20.71
N ASP A 178 -1.48 -5.37 -19.90
CA ASP A 178 -1.52 -3.89 -19.90
C ASP A 178 -2.93 -3.32 -19.71
N GLY A 179 -3.74 -3.97 -18.89
CA GLY A 179 -5.05 -3.49 -18.46
C GLY A 179 -6.20 -3.84 -19.42
N LYS A 180 -5.95 -4.69 -20.42
CA LYS A 180 -7.00 -5.18 -21.35
C LYS A 180 -7.98 -6.10 -20.63
N THR A 181 -7.48 -6.98 -19.78
CA THR A 181 -8.29 -7.85 -18.91
C THR A 181 -7.88 -7.68 -17.46
N TRP A 182 -8.80 -7.98 -16.53
CA TRP A 182 -8.61 -7.81 -15.09
C TRP A 182 -9.14 -9.02 -14.33
N GLU A 183 -8.26 -9.71 -13.60
CA GLU A 183 -8.60 -10.80 -12.70
C GLU A 183 -8.92 -10.22 -11.31
N LEU A 184 -10.21 -10.11 -10.98
CA LEU A 184 -10.65 -9.82 -9.61
C LEU A 184 -10.16 -10.95 -8.70
N ASN A 185 -9.30 -10.60 -7.74
CA ASN A 185 -8.60 -11.59 -6.91
C ASN A 185 -8.77 -11.36 -5.41
N TRP A 186 -9.40 -10.27 -5.00
CA TRP A 186 -9.76 -10.03 -3.61
C TRP A 186 -10.95 -9.07 -3.52
N VAL A 187 -11.93 -9.42 -2.70
CA VAL A 187 -13.07 -8.57 -2.30
C VAL A 187 -13.10 -8.49 -0.78
N THR A 188 -13.36 -7.30 -0.24
CA THR A 188 -13.61 -7.08 1.18
C THR A 188 -14.88 -6.27 1.36
N ASP A 189 -15.80 -6.81 2.15
CA ASP A 189 -17.00 -6.14 2.62
C ASP A 189 -16.80 -5.63 4.04
N PHE A 190 -17.25 -4.42 4.32
CA PHE A 190 -17.09 -3.76 5.62
C PHE A 190 -18.46 -3.55 6.27
N VAL A 191 -18.51 -3.73 7.59
CA VAL A 191 -19.67 -3.39 8.42
C VAL A 191 -19.20 -2.57 9.59
N ARG A 192 -19.78 -1.38 9.78
CA ARG A 192 -19.39 -0.46 10.86
C ARG A 192 -19.66 -1.09 12.22
N VAL A 193 -18.73 -0.89 13.17
CA VAL A 193 -18.92 -1.24 14.57
C VAL A 193 -19.36 0.00 15.33
N ASP A 194 -20.57 0.00 15.86
CA ASP A 194 -21.02 1.04 16.76
C ASP A 194 -20.29 0.90 18.11
N THR A 195 -19.66 1.99 18.54
CA THR A 195 -18.87 2.05 19.79
C THR A 195 -19.67 1.77 21.06
N LYS A 196 -21.00 1.66 20.96
CA LYS A 196 -21.88 1.29 22.09
C LYS A 196 -21.81 -0.21 22.44
N THR A 197 -21.36 -1.06 21.51
CA THR A 197 -21.26 -2.52 21.72
C THR A 197 -19.85 -2.95 22.15
N ALA A 198 -18.82 -2.14 21.92
CA ALA A 198 -17.44 -2.47 22.25
C ALA A 198 -17.06 -2.29 23.73
N ALA A 199 -17.94 -1.71 24.55
CA ALA A 199 -17.72 -1.51 25.99
C ALA A 199 -18.40 -2.58 26.87
N ALA A 200 -18.94 -3.64 26.26
CA ALA A 200 -19.69 -4.68 26.97
C ALA A 200 -18.99 -6.06 27.01
N ASP A 201 -17.78 -6.19 26.44
CA ASP A 201 -16.98 -7.41 26.45
C ASP A 201 -15.63 -7.20 27.15
#